data_AF-A0A084VU33-F1
#
_entry.id   AF-A0A084VU33-F1
#
_cell.length_a   1.000
_cell.length_b   1.000
_cell.length_c   1.000
_cell.angle_alpha   90.00
_cell.angle_beta   90.00
_cell.angle_gamma   90.00
#
_symmetry.space_group_name_H-M   'P 1'
#
loop_
_entity.id
_entity.type
_entity.pdbx_description
1 polymer ?
#
loop_
_entity_poly.entity_id
_entity_poly.type
_entity_poly.pdbx_seq_one_letter_code
_entity_poly.pdbx_strand_id
1 'polypeptide(L)'
;MQPLSDCSFVSCLCDNGASAGSRNWSAIARRIKLPYDDIRDYHPQFEGYRPGTVIKQADTVLLGFPLQYPGLKPSTRSNDLRTYESVTRSTGPAMTWAMHAINHLDLGELQLAAINFNHSYQPYVRGPFHVWYELQQPETGAQNFLTGTGGFLQAILFGYAGVRVHLDRLEIRATTSESPMELNPPGSSGITAKGLRYLGALITIAKTINQSEVVVTNMTTALTIELSGEDTAIDVIVNETYFLNSRTAIIRPKNVPYRGCDLPEDLIGG
;
A
#
# COMPACT_ATOMS: atom_id res chain seq x y z
N MET A 1 31.66 -8.55 -9.24
CA MET A 1 30.26 -8.16 -9.52
C MET A 1 29.42 -8.76 -8.41
N GLN A 2 28.87 -7.96 -7.50
CA GLN A 2 28.06 -8.49 -6.40
C GLN A 2 26.69 -8.98 -6.93
N PRO A 3 26.17 -10.12 -6.43
CA PRO A 3 24.79 -10.52 -6.70
C PRO A 3 23.83 -9.46 -6.17
N LEU A 4 22.66 -9.32 -6.79
CA LEU A 4 21.58 -8.55 -6.17
C LEU A 4 21.22 -9.19 -4.83
N SER A 5 21.02 -8.36 -3.81
CA SER A 5 20.74 -8.76 -2.43
C SER A 5 19.50 -9.66 -2.33
N ASP A 6 18.50 -9.50 -3.22
CA ASP A 6 17.33 -10.39 -3.37
C ASP A 6 17.66 -11.86 -3.63
N CYS A 7 18.53 -12.12 -4.62
CA CYS A 7 18.84 -13.48 -5.02
C CYS A 7 19.68 -14.18 -3.95
N SER A 8 20.57 -13.44 -3.27
CA SER A 8 21.30 -13.96 -2.11
C SER A 8 20.39 -14.21 -0.92
N PHE A 9 19.42 -13.33 -0.65
CA PHE A 9 18.45 -13.49 0.43
C PHE A 9 17.63 -14.76 0.27
N VAL A 10 17.03 -14.97 -0.91
CA VAL A 10 16.26 -16.18 -1.22
C VAL A 10 17.14 -17.42 -1.17
N SER A 11 18.36 -17.36 -1.74
CA SER A 11 19.30 -18.49 -1.69
C SER A 11 19.67 -18.87 -0.26
N CYS A 12 19.82 -17.89 0.63
CA CYS A 12 20.11 -18.12 2.05
C CYS A 12 18.89 -18.76 2.76
N LEU A 13 17.67 -18.24 2.53
CA LEU A 13 16.46 -18.75 3.18
C LEU A 13 16.11 -20.19 2.82
N CYS A 14 16.44 -20.63 1.60
CA CYS A 14 16.02 -21.94 1.10
C CYS A 14 16.87 -23.12 1.58
N ASP A 15 17.91 -22.91 2.41
CA ASP A 15 18.72 -23.94 3.10
C ASP A 15 19.11 -25.15 2.23
N ASN A 16 19.26 -24.95 0.92
CA ASN A 16 19.58 -26.00 -0.02
C ASN A 16 20.55 -25.42 -1.03
N GLY A 17 21.69 -26.08 -1.19
CA GLY A 17 22.60 -25.95 -2.34
C GLY A 17 21.95 -26.30 -3.68
N ALA A 18 20.65 -26.07 -3.84
CA ALA A 18 20.06 -25.76 -5.12
C ALA A 18 20.88 -24.59 -5.66
N SER A 19 21.81 -24.92 -6.55
CA SER A 19 22.25 -23.99 -7.56
C SER A 19 20.96 -23.41 -8.15
N ALA A 20 20.59 -22.21 -7.73
CA ALA A 20 19.53 -21.45 -8.36
C ALA A 20 19.97 -21.42 -9.81
N GLY A 21 19.38 -22.31 -10.64
CA GLY A 21 19.95 -22.64 -11.94
C GLY A 21 20.19 -21.33 -12.64
N SER A 22 21.46 -21.08 -13.00
CA SER A 22 22.15 -19.85 -13.42
C SER A 22 21.39 -18.90 -14.37
N ARG A 23 20.15 -18.58 -14.05
CA ARG A 23 19.33 -17.63 -14.77
C ARG A 23 19.83 -16.27 -14.33
N ASN A 24 20.02 -15.41 -15.32
CA ASN A 24 20.57 -14.08 -15.16
C ASN A 24 19.57 -13.10 -14.49
N TRP A 25 18.75 -13.59 -13.55
CA TRP A 25 17.70 -12.84 -12.87
C TRP A 25 18.24 -11.59 -12.22
N SER A 26 19.43 -11.65 -11.62
CA SER A 26 20.05 -10.45 -11.04
C SER A 26 20.43 -9.41 -12.10
N ALA A 27 20.84 -9.79 -13.30
CA ALA A 27 21.07 -8.80 -14.35
C ALA A 27 19.78 -8.34 -15.04
N ILE A 28 18.75 -9.19 -15.11
CA ILE A 28 17.42 -8.80 -15.59
C ILE A 28 16.85 -7.75 -14.64
N ALA A 29 16.80 -8.02 -13.34
CA ALA A 29 16.27 -7.11 -12.33
C ALA A 29 16.99 -5.74 -12.32
N ARG A 30 18.33 -5.73 -12.46
CA ARG A 30 19.11 -4.49 -12.64
C ARG A 30 18.79 -3.70 -13.91
N ARG A 31 18.11 -4.29 -14.89
CA ARG A 31 17.82 -3.68 -16.20
C ARG A 31 16.33 -3.52 -16.45
N ILE A 32 15.48 -3.81 -15.45
CA ILE A 32 14.05 -3.51 -15.54
C ILE A 32 13.93 -1.99 -15.61
N LYS A 33 13.40 -1.50 -16.73
CA LYS A 33 13.14 -0.08 -16.95
C LYS A 33 11.68 0.21 -16.65
N LEU A 34 11.45 1.21 -15.81
CA LEU A 34 10.16 1.88 -15.69
C LEU A 34 10.20 3.12 -16.60
N PRO A 35 9.30 3.26 -17.58
CA PRO A 35 9.24 4.47 -18.40
C PRO A 35 9.02 5.69 -17.50
N TYR A 36 9.81 6.75 -17.72
CA TYR A 36 9.71 8.00 -16.98
C TYR A 36 9.95 9.17 -17.94
N ASP A 37 9.12 10.21 -17.84
CA ASP A 37 9.23 11.46 -18.57
C ASP A 37 9.72 12.53 -17.59
N ASP A 38 11.01 12.87 -17.66
CA ASP A 38 11.64 13.86 -16.76
C ASP A 38 11.06 15.28 -16.93
N ILE A 39 10.51 15.61 -18.11
CA ILE A 39 9.98 16.95 -18.40
C ILE A 39 8.62 17.12 -17.75
N ARG A 40 7.77 16.10 -17.83
CA ARG A 40 6.42 16.10 -17.25
C ARG A 40 6.36 15.53 -15.83
N ASP A 41 7.46 14.97 -15.34
CA ASP A 41 7.58 14.31 -14.04
C ASP A 41 6.48 13.27 -13.79
N TYR A 42 6.34 12.30 -14.69
CA TYR A 42 5.37 11.21 -14.57
C TYR A 42 5.89 9.94 -15.28
N HIS A 43 5.27 8.79 -15.01
CA HIS A 43 5.57 7.52 -15.65
C HIS A 43 4.57 7.24 -16.79
N PRO A 44 5.00 7.24 -18.07
CA PRO A 44 4.18 6.72 -19.16
C PRO A 44 3.80 5.25 -18.94
N GLN A 45 2.55 4.87 -19.24
CA GLN A 45 2.04 3.51 -19.01
C GLN A 45 2.86 2.44 -19.76
N PHE A 46 3.35 2.79 -20.95
CA PHE A 46 4.21 1.96 -21.78
C PHE A 46 5.06 2.83 -22.69
N GLU A 47 6.07 2.24 -23.32
CA GLU A 47 6.92 2.93 -24.29
C GLU A 47 6.11 3.44 -25.49
N GLY A 48 6.16 4.74 -25.76
CA GLY A 48 5.38 5.38 -26.82
C GLY A 48 3.94 5.73 -26.41
N TYR A 49 3.57 5.61 -25.13
CA TYR A 49 2.29 6.10 -24.63
C TYR A 49 2.09 7.58 -24.97
N ARG A 50 0.88 7.91 -25.44
CA ARG A 50 0.48 9.29 -25.78
C ARG A 50 -0.37 9.84 -24.63
N PRO A 51 0.03 10.96 -23.99
CA PRO A 51 -0.81 11.61 -22.98
C PRO A 51 -2.23 11.86 -23.49
N GLY A 52 -3.22 11.60 -22.64
CA GLY A 52 -4.64 11.69 -23.01
C GLY A 52 -5.25 10.39 -23.55
N THR A 53 -4.45 9.33 -23.74
CA THR A 53 -4.99 8.02 -24.17
C THR A 53 -5.86 7.42 -23.08
N VAL A 54 -7.12 7.13 -23.42
CA VAL A 54 -8.10 6.53 -22.50
C VAL A 54 -7.67 5.14 -22.06
N ILE A 55 -7.68 4.88 -20.75
CA ILE A 55 -7.35 3.58 -20.17
C ILE A 55 -8.57 2.91 -19.53
N LYS A 56 -8.49 1.57 -19.38
CA LYS A 56 -9.56 0.78 -18.77
C LYS A 56 -9.58 0.89 -17.24
N GLN A 57 -8.42 0.81 -16.60
CA GLN A 57 -8.26 0.59 -15.15
C GLN A 57 -6.88 1.05 -14.67
N ALA A 58 -6.67 1.08 -13.35
CA ALA A 58 -5.39 1.40 -12.73
C ALA A 58 -4.24 0.56 -13.32
N ASP A 59 -3.14 1.24 -13.65
CA ASP A 59 -1.92 0.64 -14.20
C ASP A 59 -0.69 1.33 -13.60
N THR A 60 -0.28 2.48 -14.13
CA THR A 60 0.88 3.24 -13.60
C THR A 60 0.74 3.58 -12.12
N VAL A 61 -0.46 3.93 -11.66
CA VAL A 61 -0.70 4.26 -10.24
C VAL A 61 -0.45 3.08 -9.29
N LEU A 62 -0.32 1.86 -9.83
CA LEU A 62 0.09 0.68 -9.06
C LEU A 62 1.55 0.72 -8.62
N LEU A 63 2.37 1.60 -9.20
CA LEU A 63 3.72 1.90 -8.73
C LEU A 63 3.72 2.48 -7.31
N GLY A 64 2.73 3.31 -6.97
CA GLY A 64 2.62 3.88 -5.63
C GLY A 64 1.99 2.93 -4.62
N PHE A 65 0.93 2.22 -4.99
CA PHE A 65 0.37 1.10 -4.24
C PHE A 65 -0.28 0.09 -5.20
N PRO A 66 0.00 -1.21 -5.10
CA PRO A 66 0.68 -1.88 -3.98
C PRO A 66 2.20 -1.99 -4.09
N LEU A 67 2.82 -1.60 -5.22
CA LEU A 67 4.27 -1.80 -5.40
C LEU A 67 5.10 -1.00 -4.40
N GLN A 68 4.64 0.20 -4.03
CA GLN A 68 5.35 1.13 -3.13
C GLN A 68 6.77 1.41 -3.64
N TYR A 69 6.89 1.68 -4.93
CA TYR A 69 8.17 1.88 -5.61
C TYR A 69 9.01 2.94 -4.86
N PRO A 70 10.19 2.59 -4.31
CA PRO A 70 10.99 3.52 -3.52
C PRO A 70 11.49 4.74 -4.30
N GLY A 71 11.64 4.60 -5.62
CA GLY A 71 12.01 5.70 -6.52
C GLY A 71 10.85 6.66 -6.86
N LEU A 72 9.63 6.39 -6.43
CA LEU A 72 8.46 7.21 -6.73
C LEU A 72 8.39 8.45 -5.81
N LYS A 73 8.84 9.60 -6.32
CA LYS A 73 8.75 10.88 -5.61
C LYS A 73 7.29 11.30 -5.38
N PRO A 74 6.98 12.06 -4.31
CA PRO A 74 5.64 12.59 -4.08
C PRO A 74 5.09 13.42 -5.25
N SER A 75 5.93 14.26 -5.89
CA SER A 75 5.55 15.05 -7.07
C SER A 75 5.15 14.16 -8.25
N THR A 76 5.99 13.17 -8.55
CA THR A 76 5.74 12.18 -9.61
C THR A 76 4.45 11.40 -9.36
N ARG A 77 4.23 10.92 -8.13
CA ARG A 77 3.01 10.21 -7.74
C ARG A 77 1.77 11.07 -7.95
N SER A 78 1.82 12.35 -7.58
CA SER A 78 0.73 13.29 -7.78
C SER A 78 0.44 13.51 -9.28
N ASN A 79 1.48 13.63 -10.10
CA ASN A 79 1.35 13.75 -11.56
C ASN A 79 0.82 12.48 -12.22
N ASP A 80 1.25 11.30 -11.78
CA ASP A 80 0.72 10.01 -12.22
C ASP A 80 -0.79 9.93 -11.93
N LEU A 81 -1.22 10.25 -10.71
CA LEU A 81 -2.64 10.27 -10.34
C LEU A 81 -3.45 11.22 -11.22
N ARG A 82 -3.05 12.50 -11.31
CA ARG A 82 -3.76 13.50 -12.12
C ARG A 82 -3.83 13.10 -13.60
N THR A 83 -2.75 12.55 -14.14
CA THR A 83 -2.70 12.09 -15.53
C THR A 83 -3.70 10.95 -15.75
N TYR A 84 -3.64 9.90 -14.95
CA TYR A 84 -4.40 8.68 -15.21
C TYR A 84 -5.84 8.72 -14.73
N GLU A 85 -6.18 9.52 -13.73
CA GLU A 85 -7.58 9.75 -13.34
C GLU A 85 -8.39 10.39 -14.46
N SER A 86 -7.81 11.39 -15.13
CA SER A 86 -8.48 12.12 -16.21
C SER A 86 -8.80 11.27 -17.44
N VAL A 87 -8.07 10.15 -17.63
CA VAL A 87 -8.20 9.27 -18.80
C VAL A 87 -8.74 7.89 -18.46
N THR A 88 -9.02 7.59 -17.18
CA THR A 88 -9.67 6.33 -16.81
C THR A 88 -11.15 6.41 -17.14
N ARG A 89 -11.60 5.54 -18.04
CA ARG A 89 -13.01 5.53 -18.46
C ARG A 89 -13.94 5.12 -17.31
N SER A 90 -15.12 5.72 -17.26
CA SER A 90 -16.17 5.36 -16.27
C SER A 90 -16.71 3.94 -16.42
N THR A 91 -16.54 3.32 -17.60
CA THR A 91 -16.85 1.91 -17.87
C THR A 91 -15.72 0.95 -17.45
N GLY A 92 -14.80 1.41 -16.61
CA GLY A 92 -13.75 0.62 -15.98
C GLY A 92 -14.24 -0.10 -14.72
N PRO A 93 -13.47 -1.09 -14.22
CA PRO A 93 -13.84 -1.90 -13.08
C PRO A 93 -13.68 -1.17 -11.74
N ALA A 94 -14.52 -1.53 -10.76
CA ALA A 94 -14.62 -0.94 -9.43
C ALA A 94 -13.29 -0.71 -8.69
N MET A 95 -12.39 -1.70 -8.75
CA MET A 95 -11.14 -1.71 -7.97
C MET A 95 -10.17 -0.57 -8.30
N THR A 96 -10.27 0.02 -9.49
CA THR A 96 -9.39 1.10 -9.97
C THR A 96 -9.33 2.24 -8.96
N TRP A 97 -10.51 2.74 -8.58
CA TRP A 97 -10.63 3.94 -7.75
C TRP A 97 -10.19 3.72 -6.31
N ALA A 98 -10.20 2.46 -5.82
CA ALA A 98 -9.61 2.13 -4.54
C ALA A 98 -8.09 2.33 -4.53
N MET A 99 -7.41 1.99 -5.62
CA MET A 99 -5.95 2.21 -5.74
C MET A 99 -5.63 3.71 -5.83
N HIS A 100 -6.44 4.49 -6.54
CA HIS A 100 -6.33 5.96 -6.53
C HIS A 100 -6.54 6.54 -5.14
N ALA A 101 -7.57 6.09 -4.41
CA ALA A 101 -7.84 6.54 -3.05
C ALA A 101 -6.66 6.30 -2.09
N ILE A 102 -6.05 5.11 -2.12
CA ILE A 102 -4.87 4.79 -1.29
C ILE A 102 -3.69 5.71 -1.63
N ASN A 103 -3.43 5.92 -2.92
CA ASN A 103 -2.32 6.77 -3.36
C ASN A 103 -2.52 8.24 -2.97
N HIS A 104 -3.74 8.78 -3.04
CA HIS A 104 -4.04 10.13 -2.53
C HIS A 104 -3.88 10.22 -1.01
N LEU A 105 -4.27 9.18 -0.25
CA LEU A 105 -4.03 9.14 1.19
C LEU A 105 -2.53 9.18 1.51
N ASP A 106 -1.70 8.49 0.73
CA ASP A 106 -0.24 8.54 0.86
C ASP A 106 0.37 9.91 0.52
N LEU A 107 -0.36 10.76 -0.23
CA LEU A 107 0.03 12.14 -0.52
C LEU A 107 -0.60 13.16 0.45
N GLY A 108 -1.46 12.73 1.38
CA GLY A 108 -2.24 13.64 2.22
C GLY A 108 -3.33 14.41 1.46
N GLU A 109 -3.67 14.03 0.23
CA GLU A 109 -4.71 14.67 -0.60
C GLU A 109 -6.12 14.17 -0.21
N LEU A 110 -6.54 14.48 1.01
CA LEU A 110 -7.66 13.81 1.67
C LEU A 110 -9.02 13.97 0.97
N GLN A 111 -9.30 15.12 0.36
CA GLN A 111 -10.56 15.30 -0.38
C GLN A 111 -10.60 14.44 -1.65
N LEU A 112 -9.49 14.35 -2.38
CA LEU A 112 -9.39 13.51 -3.58
C LEU A 112 -9.45 12.03 -3.21
N ALA A 113 -8.83 11.63 -2.09
CA ALA A 113 -8.97 10.30 -1.54
C ALA A 113 -10.44 9.94 -1.23
N ALA A 114 -11.18 10.83 -0.57
CA ALA A 114 -12.59 10.62 -0.25
C ALA A 114 -13.48 10.47 -1.48
N ILE A 115 -13.24 11.28 -2.52
CA ILE A 115 -13.94 11.19 -3.82
C ILE A 115 -13.67 9.82 -4.45
N ASN A 116 -12.40 9.44 -4.60
CA ASN A 116 -12.00 8.18 -5.21
C ASN A 116 -12.47 6.97 -4.40
N PHE A 117 -12.46 7.05 -3.07
CA PHE A 117 -12.99 5.99 -2.21
C PHE A 117 -14.49 5.78 -2.43
N ASN A 118 -15.29 6.84 -2.42
CA ASN A 118 -16.72 6.75 -2.73
C ASN A 118 -16.97 6.22 -4.14
N HIS A 119 -16.15 6.66 -5.10
CA HIS A 119 -16.22 6.21 -6.48
C HIS A 119 -15.92 4.72 -6.64
N SER A 120 -15.09 4.13 -5.77
CA SER A 120 -14.73 2.72 -5.80
C SER A 120 -15.86 1.74 -5.50
N TYR A 121 -16.95 2.19 -4.86
CA TYR A 121 -18.05 1.31 -4.46
C TYR A 121 -19.44 1.84 -4.80
N GLN A 122 -19.73 3.13 -4.62
CA GLN A 122 -21.09 3.67 -4.75
C GLN A 122 -21.72 3.37 -6.12
N PRO A 123 -21.05 3.61 -7.26
CA PRO A 123 -21.64 3.31 -8.55
C PRO A 123 -21.54 1.83 -8.92
N TYR A 124 -20.98 0.96 -8.07
CA TYR A 124 -20.79 -0.48 -8.35
C TYR A 124 -21.66 -1.39 -7.46
N VAL A 125 -22.17 -0.88 -6.33
CA VAL A 125 -23.05 -1.62 -5.41
C VAL A 125 -24.51 -1.45 -5.81
N ARG A 126 -25.29 -2.54 -5.79
CA ARG A 126 -26.71 -2.53 -6.16
C ARG A 126 -27.59 -3.12 -5.07
N GLY A 127 -28.66 -2.40 -4.76
CA GLY A 127 -29.72 -2.90 -3.90
C GLY A 127 -30.53 -4.03 -4.55
N PRO A 128 -31.39 -4.72 -3.78
CA PRO A 128 -31.60 -4.52 -2.35
C PRO A 128 -30.54 -5.22 -1.48
N PHE A 129 -29.74 -6.12 -2.05
CA PHE A 129 -28.79 -6.96 -1.30
C PHE A 129 -27.36 -6.42 -1.25
N HIS A 130 -27.13 -5.19 -1.74
CA HIS A 130 -25.81 -4.56 -1.81
C HIS A 130 -24.77 -5.42 -2.54
N VAL A 131 -25.18 -6.04 -3.66
CA VAL A 131 -24.30 -6.86 -4.50
C VAL A 131 -23.37 -5.96 -5.29
N TRP A 132 -22.09 -6.34 -5.34
CA TRP A 132 -21.06 -5.63 -6.08
C TRP A 132 -20.99 -6.10 -7.52
N TYR A 133 -20.87 -5.15 -8.44
CA TYR A 133 -20.70 -5.39 -9.87
C TYR A 133 -19.34 -4.92 -10.33
N GLU A 134 -18.81 -5.56 -11.36
CA GLU A 134 -17.55 -5.13 -11.99
C GLU A 134 -17.68 -3.73 -12.57
N LEU A 135 -18.77 -3.44 -13.28
CA LEU A 135 -18.97 -2.22 -14.07
C LEU A 135 -20.12 -1.36 -13.51
N GLN A 136 -20.06 -0.04 -13.77
CA GLN A 136 -21.10 0.90 -13.32
C GLN A 136 -22.45 0.72 -14.04
N GLN A 137 -22.45 0.28 -15.30
CA GLN A 137 -23.67 -0.01 -16.05
C GLN A 137 -23.65 -1.48 -16.44
N PRO A 138 -24.17 -2.38 -15.58
CA PRO A 138 -23.98 -3.81 -15.75
C PRO A 138 -24.97 -4.39 -16.78
N GLU A 139 -24.74 -4.13 -18.06
CA GLU A 139 -25.26 -4.97 -19.14
C GLU A 139 -24.36 -6.19 -19.37
N THR A 140 -23.10 -6.10 -18.91
CA THR A 140 -22.04 -7.12 -19.01
C THR A 140 -21.15 -7.06 -17.75
N GLY A 141 -20.21 -8.00 -17.63
CA GLY A 141 -19.24 -8.04 -16.54
C GLY A 141 -19.65 -8.94 -15.36
N ALA A 142 -18.75 -9.11 -14.40
CA ALA A 142 -18.98 -9.99 -13.27
C ALA A 142 -20.03 -9.43 -12.29
N GLN A 143 -20.99 -10.28 -11.93
CA GLN A 143 -21.88 -10.08 -10.77
C GLN A 143 -21.22 -10.67 -9.53
N ASN A 144 -21.52 -10.11 -8.36
CA ASN A 144 -20.83 -10.47 -7.11
C ASN A 144 -19.30 -10.36 -7.25
N PHE A 145 -18.86 -9.20 -7.74
CA PHE A 145 -17.48 -8.95 -8.10
C PHE A 145 -16.59 -8.78 -6.85
N LEU A 146 -16.04 -9.89 -6.37
CA LEU A 146 -15.21 -9.93 -5.16
C LEU A 146 -13.91 -9.12 -5.28
N THR A 147 -13.42 -8.89 -6.49
CA THR A 147 -12.24 -8.02 -6.67
C THR A 147 -12.57 -6.56 -6.32
N GLY A 148 -13.81 -6.11 -6.58
CA GLY A 148 -14.29 -4.80 -6.16
C GLY A 148 -14.39 -4.68 -4.63
N THR A 149 -14.98 -5.69 -3.98
CA THR A 149 -15.05 -5.73 -2.49
C THR A 149 -13.66 -5.79 -1.87
N GLY A 150 -12.74 -6.55 -2.47
CA GLY A 150 -11.33 -6.60 -2.07
C GLY A 150 -10.64 -5.24 -2.21
N GLY A 151 -10.85 -4.51 -3.30
CA GLY A 151 -10.33 -3.16 -3.49
C GLY A 151 -10.82 -2.20 -2.39
N PHE A 152 -12.11 -2.23 -2.08
CA PHE A 152 -12.67 -1.43 -0.99
C PHE A 152 -12.04 -1.74 0.37
N LEU A 153 -11.88 -3.03 0.71
CA LEU A 153 -11.22 -3.43 1.95
C LEU A 153 -9.75 -3.00 1.97
N GLN A 154 -9.06 -3.04 0.82
CA GLN A 154 -7.70 -2.51 0.70
C GLN A 154 -7.64 -1.00 0.98
N ALA A 155 -8.59 -0.21 0.46
CA ALA A 155 -8.64 1.22 0.76
C ALA A 155 -8.91 1.52 2.25
N ILE A 156 -9.64 0.64 2.93
CA ILE A 156 -9.85 0.72 4.39
C ILE A 156 -8.55 0.38 5.14
N LEU A 157 -7.93 -0.77 4.86
CA LEU A 157 -6.78 -1.28 5.64
C LEU A 157 -5.45 -0.60 5.26
N PHE A 158 -5.18 -0.52 3.97
CA PHE A 158 -3.96 0.06 3.42
C PHE A 158 -4.15 1.53 3.02
N GLY A 159 -5.36 2.06 2.98
CA GLY A 159 -5.57 3.51 2.92
C GLY A 159 -5.72 4.08 4.33
N TYR A 160 -6.96 4.10 4.82
CA TYR A 160 -7.33 4.82 6.05
C TYR A 160 -6.63 4.29 7.31
N ALA A 161 -6.55 2.97 7.52
CA ALA A 161 -5.82 2.41 8.66
C ALA A 161 -4.29 2.50 8.50
N GLY A 162 -3.77 2.81 7.30
CA GLY A 162 -2.37 3.11 7.06
C GLY A 162 -1.41 1.93 7.19
N VAL A 163 -1.91 0.68 7.12
CA VAL A 163 -1.06 -0.51 7.23
C VAL A 163 -0.08 -0.59 6.06
N ARG A 164 1.20 -0.81 6.29
CA ARG A 164 2.19 -1.24 5.28
C ARG A 164 3.01 -2.40 5.81
N VAL A 165 3.18 -3.41 4.98
CA VAL A 165 3.97 -4.59 5.34
C VAL A 165 5.23 -4.57 4.51
N HIS A 166 6.37 -4.65 5.19
CA HIS A 166 7.69 -4.83 4.60
C HIS A 166 8.29 -6.12 5.13
N LEU A 167 9.42 -6.54 4.55
CA LEU A 167 10.13 -7.73 5.03
C LEU A 167 10.58 -7.54 6.49
N ASP A 168 11.08 -6.37 6.86
CA ASP A 168 11.69 -6.15 8.18
C ASP A 168 10.72 -5.59 9.22
N ARG A 169 9.60 -5.00 8.79
CA ARG A 169 8.72 -4.22 9.66
C ARG A 169 7.27 -4.19 9.19
N LEU A 170 6.39 -3.88 10.13
CA LEU A 170 5.02 -3.44 9.89
C LEU A 170 4.96 -1.94 10.19
N GLU A 171 4.49 -1.13 9.25
CA GLU A 171 4.20 0.27 9.51
C GLU A 171 2.69 0.49 9.67
N ILE A 172 2.33 1.30 10.67
CA ILE A 172 1.00 1.90 10.77
C ILE A 172 1.19 3.40 10.54
N ARG A 173 1.01 3.83 9.30
CA ARG A 173 1.16 5.23 8.92
C ARG A 173 0.09 6.07 9.58
N ALA A 174 0.48 7.13 10.28
CA ALA A 174 -0.45 8.22 10.55
C ALA A 174 -0.57 9.10 9.30
N THR A 175 -1.65 9.87 9.19
CA THR A 175 -1.77 10.88 8.13
C THR A 175 -0.64 11.89 8.31
N THR A 176 0.06 12.15 7.21
CA THR A 176 1.33 12.89 7.14
C THR A 176 1.28 14.25 7.84
N SER A 177 2.45 14.76 8.25
CA SER A 177 2.63 16.07 8.89
C SER A 177 2.08 17.27 8.11
N GLU A 178 1.80 17.13 6.81
CA GLU A 178 1.21 18.18 5.97
C GLU A 178 -0.33 18.28 6.04
N SER A 179 -0.99 17.28 6.62
CA SER A 179 -2.41 17.33 6.95
C SER A 179 -2.62 16.79 8.36
N PRO A 180 -2.71 17.66 9.38
CA PRO A 180 -2.75 17.27 10.78
C PRO A 180 -4.05 16.54 11.17
N MET A 181 -4.95 16.31 10.22
CA MET A 181 -6.24 15.67 10.44
C MET A 181 -6.22 14.27 9.85
N GLU A 182 -6.45 13.28 10.71
CA GLU A 182 -6.79 11.95 10.23
C GLU A 182 -8.12 12.04 9.49
N LEU A 183 -8.17 11.53 8.24
CA LEU A 183 -9.45 11.42 7.57
C LEU A 183 -10.06 10.06 7.90
N ASN A 184 -11.29 10.10 8.38
CA ASN A 184 -12.11 8.89 8.44
C ASN A 184 -12.57 8.51 7.03
N PRO A 185 -12.90 7.23 6.78
CA PRO A 185 -13.72 6.88 5.64
C PRO A 185 -14.94 7.83 5.53
N PRO A 186 -15.30 8.31 4.34
CA PRO A 186 -16.41 9.24 4.15
C PRO A 186 -17.68 8.77 4.85
N GLY A 187 -18.27 9.66 5.66
CA GLY A 187 -19.48 9.36 6.42
C GLY A 187 -19.27 8.58 7.73
N SER A 188 -18.03 8.38 8.18
CA SER A 188 -17.72 7.71 9.46
C SER A 188 -17.02 8.63 10.48
N SER A 189 -17.14 8.28 11.77
CA SER A 189 -16.49 8.98 12.88
C SER A 189 -15.10 8.42 13.23
N GLY A 190 -14.75 7.27 12.67
CA GLY A 190 -13.50 6.58 12.91
C GLY A 190 -13.46 5.23 12.21
N ILE A 191 -12.32 4.57 12.31
CA ILE A 191 -12.08 3.22 11.83
C ILE A 191 -11.40 2.41 12.92
N THR A 192 -11.81 1.15 13.09
CA THR A 192 -11.11 0.20 13.95
C THR A 192 -10.85 -1.09 13.17
N ALA A 193 -9.58 -1.37 12.90
CA ALA A 193 -9.13 -2.63 12.32
C ALA A 193 -8.69 -3.56 13.45
N LYS A 194 -9.45 -4.62 13.71
CA LYS A 194 -9.14 -5.63 14.73
C LYS A 194 -8.60 -6.90 14.08
N GLY A 195 -7.69 -7.55 14.78
CA GLY A 195 -7.23 -8.89 14.40
C GLY A 195 -6.17 -8.91 13.30
N LEU A 196 -5.45 -7.81 13.09
CA LEU A 196 -4.29 -7.81 12.21
C LEU A 196 -3.21 -8.71 12.82
N ARG A 197 -2.80 -9.76 12.11
CA ARG A 197 -1.82 -10.72 12.61
C ARG A 197 -0.47 -10.48 11.95
N TYR A 198 0.55 -10.19 12.76
CA TYR A 198 1.91 -9.93 12.29
C TYR A 198 2.92 -10.64 13.19
N LEU A 199 3.71 -11.57 12.63
CA LEU A 199 4.75 -12.34 13.34
C LEU A 199 4.28 -12.93 14.69
N GLY A 200 3.04 -13.43 14.74
CA GLY A 200 2.49 -14.02 15.96
C GLY A 200 1.96 -13.01 16.99
N ALA A 201 1.97 -11.72 16.68
CA ALA A 201 1.22 -10.70 17.40
C ALA A 201 -0.17 -10.49 16.78
N LEU A 202 -1.13 -10.15 17.62
CA LEU A 202 -2.49 -9.72 17.26
C LEU A 202 -2.63 -8.23 17.57
N ILE A 203 -2.90 -7.45 16.53
CA ILE A 203 -2.84 -5.99 16.58
C ILE A 203 -4.25 -5.44 16.30
N THR A 204 -4.61 -4.42 17.07
CA THR A 204 -5.77 -3.57 16.84
C THR A 204 -5.28 -2.16 16.54
N ILE A 205 -5.83 -1.56 15.48
CA ILE A 205 -5.58 -0.18 15.09
C ILE A 205 -6.92 0.55 15.20
N ALA A 206 -6.96 1.66 15.93
CA ALA A 206 -8.11 2.54 15.91
C ALA A 206 -7.68 3.95 15.52
N LYS A 207 -8.49 4.59 14.66
CA LYS A 207 -8.23 5.93 14.16
C LYS A 207 -9.49 6.76 14.15
N THR A 208 -9.32 8.02 14.51
CA THR A 208 -10.30 9.08 14.44
C THR A 208 -9.59 10.34 14.01
N ILE A 209 -10.33 11.33 13.52
CA ILE A 209 -9.86 12.69 13.22
C ILE A 209 -8.86 13.29 14.23
N ASN A 210 -8.96 12.96 15.52
CA ASN A 210 -8.14 13.53 16.58
C ASN A 210 -7.08 12.56 17.13
N GLN A 211 -7.15 11.27 16.80
CA GLN A 211 -6.38 10.24 17.49
C GLN A 211 -6.22 8.97 16.66
N SER A 212 -4.96 8.54 16.52
CA SER A 212 -4.55 7.21 16.07
C SER A 212 -3.92 6.46 17.23
N GLU A 213 -4.35 5.21 17.41
CA GLU A 213 -3.82 4.30 18.41
C GLU A 213 -3.57 2.90 17.85
N VAL A 214 -2.54 2.26 18.40
CA VAL A 214 -2.19 0.87 18.16
C VAL A 214 -2.17 0.14 19.49
N VAL A 215 -2.80 -1.04 19.54
CA VAL A 215 -2.79 -1.94 20.70
C VAL A 215 -2.42 -3.34 20.24
N VAL A 216 -1.42 -3.94 20.90
CA VAL A 216 -1.09 -5.35 20.71
C VAL A 216 -1.80 -6.17 21.77
N THR A 217 -2.81 -6.95 21.39
CA THR A 217 -3.68 -7.68 22.32
C THR A 217 -3.19 -9.09 22.63
N ASN A 218 -2.30 -9.63 21.79
CA ASN A 218 -1.62 -10.89 22.02
C ASN A 218 -0.26 -10.85 21.33
N MET A 219 0.76 -11.48 21.90
CA MET A 219 2.09 -11.53 21.30
C MET A 219 2.79 -12.83 21.68
N THR A 220 3.23 -13.58 20.66
CA THR A 220 4.05 -14.81 20.83
C THR A 220 5.51 -14.61 20.44
N THR A 221 5.79 -13.62 19.58
CA THR A 221 7.14 -13.19 19.21
C THR A 221 7.37 -11.80 19.75
N ALA A 222 8.49 -11.56 20.45
CA ALA A 222 8.78 -10.24 20.99
C ALA A 222 8.99 -9.21 19.86
N LEU A 223 8.29 -8.09 19.95
CA LEU A 223 8.35 -6.97 19.01
C LEU A 223 8.87 -5.71 19.70
N THR A 224 9.38 -4.77 18.91
CA THR A 224 9.60 -3.37 19.29
C THR A 224 8.69 -2.46 18.49
N ILE A 225 8.39 -1.30 19.04
CA ILE A 225 7.66 -0.22 18.38
C ILE A 225 8.44 1.09 18.50
N GLU A 226 8.52 1.82 17.39
CA GLU A 226 9.18 3.11 17.26
C GLU A 226 8.20 4.07 16.57
N LEU A 227 8.09 5.31 17.04
CA LEU A 227 7.31 6.33 16.34
C LEU A 227 8.26 7.16 15.48
N SER A 228 7.90 7.37 14.21
CA SER A 228 8.75 8.11 13.26
C SER A 228 9.14 9.49 13.81
N GLY A 229 10.43 9.79 13.83
CA GLY A 229 10.99 11.02 14.39
C GLY A 229 11.40 10.90 15.87
N GLU A 230 11.23 9.74 16.49
CA GLU A 230 11.87 9.37 17.76
C GLU A 230 13.05 8.43 17.49
N ASP A 231 14.15 8.58 18.23
CA ASP A 231 15.36 7.77 18.03
C ASP A 231 15.35 6.45 18.85
N THR A 232 14.28 6.19 19.58
CA THR A 232 14.21 5.07 20.54
C THR A 232 13.04 4.15 20.24
N ALA A 233 13.37 2.95 19.78
CA ALA A 233 12.43 1.83 19.77
C ALA A 233 12.25 1.27 21.20
N ILE A 234 11.01 1.05 21.61
CA ILE A 234 10.66 0.46 22.90
C ILE A 234 10.06 -0.93 22.71
N ASP A 235 10.11 -1.74 23.76
CA ASP A 235 9.49 -3.06 23.77
C ASP A 235 7.97 -2.95 23.66
N VAL A 236 7.37 -3.79 22.82
CA VAL A 236 5.90 -3.91 22.79
C VAL A 236 5.42 -4.61 24.06
N ILE A 237 4.48 -3.98 24.75
CA ILE A 237 3.81 -4.46 25.94
C ILE A 237 2.36 -4.78 25.55
N VAL A 238 1.93 -5.98 25.88
CA VAL A 238 0.58 -6.47 25.54
C VAL A 238 -0.47 -5.67 26.31
N ASN A 239 -1.52 -5.25 25.62
CA ASN A 239 -2.62 -4.41 26.10
C ASN A 239 -2.24 -2.96 26.47
N GLU A 240 -1.03 -2.52 26.11
CA GLU A 240 -0.68 -1.11 26.15
C GLU A 240 -1.17 -0.38 24.90
N THR A 241 -1.58 0.88 25.08
CA THR A 241 -2.04 1.75 23.99
C THR A 241 -0.92 2.68 23.56
N TYR A 242 -0.51 2.56 22.30
CA TYR A 242 0.47 3.41 21.66
C TYR A 242 -0.23 4.50 20.85
N PHE A 243 -0.20 5.75 21.33
CA PHE A 243 -0.74 6.90 20.61
C PHE A 243 0.25 7.41 19.56
N LEU A 244 -0.20 7.50 18.31
CA LEU A 244 0.69 7.82 17.19
C LEU A 244 0.96 9.32 17.05
N ASN A 245 0.02 10.19 17.42
CA ASN A 245 0.16 11.66 17.37
C ASN A 245 0.70 12.15 16.00
N SER A 246 0.05 11.73 14.91
CA SER A 246 0.45 12.06 13.53
C SER A 246 1.83 11.51 13.10
N ARG A 247 2.38 10.51 13.81
CA ARG A 247 3.62 9.81 13.46
C ARG A 247 3.34 8.38 13.00
N THR A 248 4.22 7.84 12.16
CA THR A 248 4.12 6.44 11.74
C THR A 248 4.64 5.54 12.86
N ALA A 249 3.84 4.56 13.28
CA ALA A 249 4.33 3.49 14.13
C ALA A 249 5.07 2.46 13.28
N ILE A 250 6.30 2.16 13.66
CA ILE A 250 7.17 1.19 13.00
C ILE A 250 7.39 0.03 13.97
N ILE A 251 6.81 -1.12 13.64
CA ILE A 251 6.81 -2.31 14.49
C ILE A 251 7.76 -3.35 13.87
N ARG A 252 8.75 -3.79 14.64
CA ARG A 252 9.78 -4.73 14.20
C ARG A 252 9.87 -5.93 15.14
N PRO A 253 10.27 -7.12 14.65
CA PRO A 253 10.62 -8.21 15.55
C PRO A 253 11.95 -7.91 16.26
N LYS A 254 12.05 -8.24 17.55
CA LYS A 254 13.32 -8.14 18.29
C LYS A 254 14.42 -9.01 17.69
N ASN A 255 14.02 -10.18 17.20
CA ASN A 255 14.91 -11.14 16.57
C ASN A 255 14.50 -11.27 15.10
N VAL A 256 15.44 -11.05 14.19
CA VAL A 256 15.21 -11.13 12.75
C VAL A 256 14.68 -12.55 12.40
N PRO A 257 13.50 -12.68 11.78
CA PRO A 257 12.86 -13.98 11.56
C PRO A 257 13.48 -14.77 10.38
N TYR A 258 14.53 -14.24 9.75
CA TYR A 258 15.11 -14.74 8.50
C TYR A 258 16.36 -15.61 8.67
N ARG A 259 16.51 -16.29 9.83
CA ARG A 259 17.60 -17.27 10.08
C ARG A 259 19.02 -16.75 9.81
N GLY A 260 19.26 -15.45 10.01
CA GLY A 260 20.57 -14.83 9.77
C GLY A 260 20.84 -14.45 8.30
N CYS A 261 19.85 -14.54 7.42
CA CYS A 261 19.94 -14.03 6.06
C CYS A 261 19.79 -12.51 6.02
N ASP A 262 20.71 -11.85 5.35
CA ASP A 262 20.66 -10.41 5.11
C ASP A 262 19.44 -10.08 4.25
N LEU A 263 18.64 -9.13 4.72
CA LEU A 263 17.50 -8.61 3.98
C LEU A 263 17.95 -8.00 2.65
N PRO A 264 17.14 -8.13 1.61
CA PRO A 264 17.43 -7.47 0.36
C PRO A 264 17.27 -5.95 0.48
N GLU A 265 17.93 -5.25 -0.43
CA GLU A 265 17.73 -3.83 -0.63
C GLU A 265 16.43 -3.64 -1.42
N ASP A 266 15.58 -2.71 -0.99
CA ASP A 266 14.37 -2.32 -1.71
C ASP A 266 14.74 -1.44 -2.92
N LEU A 267 15.41 -2.01 -3.94
CA LEU A 267 15.80 -1.31 -5.17
C LEU A 267 15.16 -1.97 -6.40
N ILE A 268 14.43 -1.18 -7.19
CA ILE A 268 13.83 -1.63 -8.46
C ILE A 268 14.39 -0.78 -9.59
N GLY A 269 15.09 -1.43 -10.53
CA GLY A 269 15.72 -0.74 -11.65
C GLY A 269 16.96 0.05 -11.22
N GLY A 270 17.90 0.23 -12.15
CA GLY A 270 19.13 0.99 -11.97
C GLY A 270 19.72 1.41 -13.31
#